data_AF-A0AA90ZK66-F1
#
_entry.id   AF-A0AA90ZK66-F1
#
_cell.length_a   1.000
_cell.length_b   1.000
_cell.length_c   1.000
_cell.angle_alpha   90.00
_cell.angle_beta   90.00
_cell.angle_gamma   90.00
#
_symmetry.space_group_name_H-M   'P 1'
#
loop_
_entity.id
_entity.type
_entity.pdbx_description
1 polymer ?
#
loop_
_entity_poly.entity_id
_entity_poly.type
_entity_poly.pdbx_seq_one_letter_code
_entity_poly.pdbx_strand_id
1 'polypeptide(L)'
;MPRGKETMTESQLANIESHKWQKGQSGNPKGKPKDRVKALLKQVLPKSKLKKSEGLTQDEINTIERSILAMELSDLQVLAKADETPAYAKTLAMAAIIDMKNGKTTTVDRLMDRQYGKPQQKVDITSNGKQIQQGTPLTREEQIAYLKKLEEEY
;
A
#
# COMPACT_ATOMS: atom_id res chain seq x y z
N MET A 1 -6.15 6.61 24.66
CA MET A 1 -6.19 5.70 25.83
C MET A 1 -4.80 5.63 26.44
N PRO A 2 -4.62 5.94 27.73
CA PRO A 2 -3.34 5.77 28.42
C PRO A 2 -2.96 4.28 28.45
N ARG A 3 -1.71 3.95 28.08
CA ARG A 3 -1.19 2.57 27.99
C ARG A 3 -0.13 2.31 29.08
N GLY A 4 -0.37 2.81 30.29
CA GLY A 4 0.53 2.63 31.43
C GLY A 4 0.16 1.37 32.23
N LYS A 5 1.13 0.78 32.93
CA LYS A 5 0.87 -0.32 33.88
C LYS A 5 -0.10 0.09 34.99
N GLU A 6 -0.15 1.38 35.30
CA GLU A 6 -1.01 2.02 36.28
C GLU A 6 -2.50 1.95 35.94
N THR A 7 -2.85 1.65 34.67
CA THR A 7 -4.24 1.56 34.19
C THR A 7 -4.65 0.12 33.85
N MET A 8 -3.86 -0.89 34.22
CA MET A 8 -4.10 -2.30 33.89
C MET A 8 -4.74 -3.04 35.07
N THR A 9 -5.62 -3.99 34.79
CA THR A 9 -6.22 -4.85 35.83
C THR A 9 -5.21 -5.87 36.38
N GLU A 10 -5.42 -6.36 37.59
CA GLU A 10 -4.56 -7.39 38.22
C GLU A 10 -4.39 -8.64 37.34
N SER A 11 -5.47 -9.05 36.66
CA SER A 11 -5.47 -10.15 35.69
C SER A 11 -4.59 -9.87 34.46
N GLN A 12 -4.51 -8.63 34.00
CA GLN A 12 -3.64 -8.23 32.90
C GLN A 12 -2.17 -8.20 33.32
N LEU A 13 -1.88 -7.76 34.55
CA LEU A 13 -0.53 -7.76 35.11
C LEU A 13 0.01 -9.18 35.28
N ALA A 14 -0.79 -10.10 35.83
CA ALA A 14 -0.41 -11.51 36.00
C ALA A 14 -0.13 -12.22 34.65
N ASN A 15 -0.88 -11.86 33.59
CA ASN A 15 -0.65 -12.39 32.25
C ASN A 15 0.67 -11.90 31.64
N ILE A 16 1.04 -10.64 31.89
CA ILE A 16 2.30 -10.06 31.41
C ILE A 16 3.50 -10.69 32.13
N GLU A 17 3.39 -10.92 33.44
CA GLU A 17 4.46 -11.53 34.23
C GLU A 17 4.71 -12.99 33.85
N SER A 18 3.65 -13.77 33.61
CA SER A 18 3.77 -15.18 33.23
C SER A 18 4.35 -15.39 31.83
N HIS A 19 4.14 -14.45 30.90
CA HIS A 19 4.62 -14.54 29.51
C HIS A 19 5.87 -13.68 29.24
N LYS A 20 6.56 -13.23 30.30
CA LYS A 20 7.77 -12.42 30.17
C LYS A 20 8.96 -13.29 29.74
N TRP A 21 9.59 -12.96 28.62
CA TRP A 21 10.82 -13.61 28.20
C TRP A 21 11.95 -13.38 29.20
N GLN A 22 12.78 -14.41 29.44
CA GLN A 22 13.95 -14.27 30.30
C GLN A 22 14.95 -13.27 29.68
N LYS A 23 15.67 -12.54 30.54
CA LYS A 23 16.68 -11.57 30.09
C LYS A 23 17.75 -12.31 29.29
N GLY A 24 17.91 -11.96 28.01
CA GLY A 24 18.82 -12.64 27.08
C GLY A 24 18.15 -13.69 26.18
N GLN A 25 16.87 -14.00 26.39
CA GLN A 25 16.08 -14.88 25.53
C GLN A 25 15.26 -14.04 24.56
N SER A 26 15.49 -14.24 23.26
CA SER A 26 14.63 -13.64 22.22
C SER A 26 13.29 -14.36 22.20
N GLY A 27 12.19 -13.59 22.14
CA GLY A 27 10.86 -14.14 21.90
C GLY A 27 10.68 -14.78 20.52
N ASN A 28 11.68 -14.64 19.65
CA ASN A 28 11.80 -15.38 18.40
C ASN A 28 13.19 -16.07 18.31
N PRO A 29 13.32 -17.31 18.81
CA PRO A 29 14.58 -18.06 18.80
C PRO A 29 15.13 -18.38 17.41
N LYS A 30 14.26 -18.48 16.40
CA LYS A 30 14.64 -18.74 15.00
C LYS A 30 14.97 -17.46 14.22
N GLY A 31 14.83 -16.30 14.85
CA GLY A 31 15.06 -14.99 14.24
C GLY A 31 14.04 -14.66 13.16
N LYS A 32 14.20 -13.49 12.52
CA LYS A 32 13.36 -13.09 11.39
C LYS A 32 13.55 -14.12 10.26
N PRO A 33 12.46 -14.66 9.67
CA PRO A 33 12.56 -15.52 8.49
C PRO A 33 13.42 -14.84 7.42
N LYS A 34 14.29 -15.62 6.74
CA LYS A 34 15.16 -15.08 5.69
C LYS A 34 14.30 -14.42 4.61
N ASP A 35 14.64 -13.18 4.28
CA ASP A 35 13.98 -12.44 3.23
C ASP A 35 14.23 -13.13 1.87
N ARG A 36 13.16 -13.69 1.29
CA ARG A 36 13.20 -14.43 0.02
C ARG A 36 13.72 -13.57 -1.12
N VAL A 37 13.41 -12.28 -1.11
CA VAL A 37 13.84 -11.34 -2.17
C VAL A 37 15.34 -11.09 -2.07
N LYS A 38 15.85 -10.79 -0.86
CA LYS A 38 17.29 -10.62 -0.64
C LYS A 38 18.07 -11.91 -0.92
N ALA A 39 17.48 -13.09 -0.70
CA ALA A 39 18.08 -14.38 -1.05
C ALA A 39 18.16 -14.58 -2.57
N LEU A 40 17.06 -14.34 -3.30
CA LEU A 40 17.04 -14.41 -4.77
C LEU A 40 18.05 -13.45 -5.41
N LEU A 41 18.09 -12.20 -4.95
CA LEU A 41 19.01 -11.19 -5.48
C LEU A 41 20.48 -11.60 -5.30
N LYS A 42 20.83 -12.23 -4.17
CA LYS A 42 22.19 -12.77 -3.95
C LYS A 42 22.53 -13.97 -4.84
N GLN A 43 21.52 -14.72 -5.31
CA GLN A 43 21.70 -15.85 -6.21
C GLN A 43 21.88 -15.38 -7.66
N VAL A 44 21.09 -14.39 -8.08
CA VAL A 44 21.06 -13.92 -9.48
C VAL A 44 22.18 -12.93 -9.78
N LEU A 45 22.55 -12.08 -8.81
CA LEU A 45 23.53 -11.01 -9.02
C LEU A 45 24.81 -11.24 -8.21
N PRO A 46 25.99 -10.94 -8.78
CA PRO A 46 27.25 -11.01 -8.04
C PRO A 46 27.26 -9.98 -6.90
N LYS A 47 27.91 -10.32 -5.79
CA LYS A 47 27.96 -9.46 -4.58
C LYS A 47 28.49 -8.05 -4.85
N SER A 48 29.36 -7.88 -5.85
CA SER A 48 29.89 -6.57 -6.26
C SER A 48 28.84 -5.64 -6.88
N LYS A 49 27.77 -6.19 -7.46
CA LYS A 49 26.68 -5.43 -8.09
C LYS A 49 25.46 -5.24 -7.17
N LEU A 50 25.40 -5.96 -6.05
CA LEU A 50 24.36 -5.78 -5.04
C LEU A 50 24.64 -4.47 -4.29
N LYS A 51 23.91 -3.40 -4.63
CA LYS A 51 23.96 -2.16 -3.85
C LYS A 51 23.52 -2.47 -2.41
N LYS A 52 24.24 -1.92 -1.42
CA LYS A 52 23.92 -2.07 0.02
C LYS A 52 22.64 -1.35 0.41
N SER A 53 22.17 -0.42 -0.42
CA SER A 53 20.93 0.32 -0.16
C SER A 53 19.75 -0.64 -0.21
N GLU A 54 18.87 -0.49 0.77
CA GLU A 54 17.51 -0.99 0.64
C GLU A 54 16.88 -0.30 -0.59
N GLY A 55 15.91 -0.93 -1.25
CA GLY A 55 15.40 -0.46 -2.55
C GLY A 55 14.92 1.00 -2.53
N LEU A 56 14.58 1.54 -3.72
CA LEU A 56 14.05 2.90 -3.86
C LEU A 56 12.94 3.16 -2.82
N THR A 57 13.12 4.22 -2.05
CA THR A 57 12.14 4.72 -1.09
C THR A 57 10.96 5.36 -1.82
N GLN A 58 9.82 5.50 -1.13
CA GLN A 58 8.63 6.12 -1.71
C GLN A 58 8.91 7.57 -2.14
N ASP A 59 9.72 8.31 -1.39
CA ASP A 59 10.06 9.69 -1.71
C ASP A 59 10.94 9.78 -2.96
N GLU A 60 11.90 8.87 -3.12
CA GLU A 60 12.71 8.76 -4.34
C GLU A 60 11.83 8.41 -5.55
N ILE A 61 10.89 7.47 -5.39
CA ILE A 61 9.94 7.10 -6.45
C ILE A 61 9.11 8.31 -6.88
N ASN A 62 8.50 9.02 -5.92
CA ASN A 62 7.70 10.21 -6.20
C ASN A 62 8.53 11.31 -6.88
N THR A 63 9.78 11.49 -6.45
CA THR A 63 10.69 12.49 -7.03
C THR A 63 11.04 12.15 -8.47
N ILE A 64 11.32 10.88 -8.76
CA ILE A 64 11.58 10.39 -10.12
C ILE A 64 10.36 10.63 -11.02
N GLU A 65 9.16 10.27 -10.56
CA GLU A 65 7.93 10.42 -11.35
C GLU A 65 7.63 11.88 -11.68
N ARG A 66 7.74 12.78 -10.70
CA ARG A 66 7.59 14.23 -10.91
C ARG A 66 8.62 14.78 -11.89
N SER A 67 9.87 14.30 -11.78
CA SER A 67 10.95 14.74 -12.66
C SER A 67 10.68 14.31 -14.10
N ILE A 68 10.26 13.06 -14.33
CA ILE A 68 9.94 12.53 -15.66
C ILE A 68 8.77 13.30 -16.31
N LEU A 69 7.76 13.69 -15.53
CA LEU A 69 6.64 14.50 -16.03
C LEU A 69 7.07 15.90 -16.50
N ALA A 70 8.17 16.43 -15.97
CA ALA A 70 8.67 17.76 -16.30
C ALA A 70 9.83 17.76 -17.33
N MET A 71 10.36 16.59 -17.68
CA MET A 71 11.51 16.46 -18.59
C MET A 71 11.13 16.61 -20.07
N GLU A 72 12.06 17.17 -20.84
CA GLU A 72 11.96 17.21 -22.30
C GLU A 72 12.36 15.87 -22.94
N LEU A 73 11.98 15.68 -24.21
CA LEU A 73 12.25 14.44 -24.95
C LEU A 73 13.76 14.11 -25.01
N SER A 74 14.63 15.10 -25.13
CA SER A 74 16.10 14.92 -25.14
C SER A 74 16.60 14.32 -23.84
N ASP A 75 16.13 14.86 -22.71
CA ASP A 75 16.57 14.44 -21.38
C ASP A 75 16.06 13.04 -21.04
N LEU A 76 14.81 12.74 -21.43
CA LEU A 76 14.26 11.40 -21.32
C LEU A 76 15.10 10.39 -22.11
N GLN A 77 15.58 10.75 -23.30
CA GLN A 77 16.44 9.87 -24.09
C GLN A 77 17.80 9.63 -23.45
N VAL A 78 18.38 10.65 -22.81
CA VAL A 78 19.63 10.50 -22.04
C VAL A 78 19.41 9.56 -20.86
N LEU A 79 18.34 9.78 -20.09
CA LEU A 79 17.98 8.96 -18.93
C LEU A 79 17.73 7.50 -19.32
N ALA A 80 17.05 7.27 -20.45
CA ALA A 80 16.75 5.95 -21.00
C ALA A 80 18.00 5.20 -21.52
N LYS A 81 19.05 5.91 -21.94
CA LYS A 81 20.28 5.30 -22.45
C LYS A 81 21.29 4.98 -21.34
N ALA A 82 21.36 5.81 -20.29
CA ALA A 82 22.36 5.64 -19.23
C ALA A 82 22.24 4.29 -18.50
N ASP A 83 23.36 3.58 -18.38
CA ASP A 83 23.41 2.24 -17.77
C ASP A 83 23.25 2.26 -16.25
N GLU A 84 23.63 3.37 -15.62
CA GLU A 84 23.51 3.58 -14.17
C GLU A 84 22.08 3.92 -13.72
N THR A 85 21.19 4.25 -14.66
CA THR A 85 19.80 4.59 -14.36
C THR A 85 19.07 3.39 -13.74
N PRO A 86 18.41 3.56 -12.57
CA PRO A 86 17.60 2.50 -12.00
C PRO A 86 16.56 2.00 -13.00
N ALA A 87 16.37 0.68 -13.06
CA ALA A 87 15.45 0.06 -14.00
C ALA A 87 14.05 0.72 -13.98
N TYR A 88 13.58 1.12 -12.79
CA TYR A 88 12.32 1.83 -12.61
C TYR A 88 12.24 3.16 -13.39
N ALA A 89 13.24 4.03 -13.24
CA ALA A 89 13.29 5.31 -13.96
C ALA A 89 13.49 5.10 -15.46
N LYS A 90 14.32 4.10 -15.83
CA LYS A 90 14.63 3.77 -17.23
C LYS A 90 13.39 3.32 -18.00
N THR A 91 12.57 2.45 -17.42
CA THR A 91 11.34 1.96 -18.07
C THR A 91 10.28 3.04 -18.21
N LEU A 92 10.12 3.91 -17.20
CA LEU A 92 9.21 5.04 -17.28
C LEU A 92 9.63 6.03 -18.37
N ALA A 93 10.92 6.37 -18.45
CA ALA A 93 11.45 7.25 -19.49
C ALA A 93 11.24 6.65 -20.89
N MET A 94 11.52 5.35 -21.08
CA MET A 94 11.28 4.68 -22.35
C MET A 94 9.80 4.66 -22.74
N ALA A 95 8.91 4.39 -21.79
CA ALA A 95 7.47 4.40 -22.02
C ALA A 95 6.98 5.81 -22.42
N ALA A 96 7.44 6.84 -21.71
CA ALA A 96 7.13 8.24 -22.06
C ALA A 96 7.62 8.61 -23.47
N ILE A 97 8.84 8.21 -23.85
CA ILE A 97 9.37 8.43 -25.21
C ILE A 97 8.52 7.73 -26.27
N ILE A 98 8.12 6.48 -26.04
CA ILE A 98 7.29 5.71 -26.98
C ILE A 98 5.91 6.35 -27.14
N ASP A 99 5.31 6.79 -26.03
CA ASP A 99 4.03 7.48 -26.01
C ASP A 99 4.10 8.83 -26.74
N MET A 100 5.15 9.62 -26.49
CA MET A 100 5.41 10.87 -27.23
C MET A 100 5.55 10.64 -28.74
N LYS A 101 6.28 9.60 -29.15
CA LYS A 101 6.45 9.26 -30.58
C LYS A 101 5.15 8.80 -31.25
N ASN A 102 4.33 8.08 -30.51
CA ASN A 102 3.07 7.54 -31.02
C ASN A 102 1.86 8.47 -30.81
N GLY A 103 2.07 9.66 -30.22
CA GLY A 103 0.99 10.59 -29.87
C GLY A 103 0.01 10.06 -28.82
N LYS A 104 0.45 9.12 -27.97
CA LYS A 104 -0.35 8.54 -26.88
C LYS A 104 -0.01 9.22 -25.56
N THR A 105 -0.98 9.27 -24.64
CA THR A 105 -0.80 9.87 -23.31
C THR A 105 -0.82 8.84 -22.18
N THR A 106 -0.95 7.55 -22.49
CA THR A 106 -1.28 6.51 -21.49
C THR A 106 -0.31 6.44 -20.31
N THR A 107 0.97 6.70 -20.55
CA THR A 107 2.02 6.68 -19.52
C THR A 107 1.93 7.94 -18.67
N VAL A 108 1.72 9.09 -19.28
CA VAL A 108 1.54 10.38 -18.60
C VAL A 108 0.29 10.34 -17.73
N ASP A 109 -0.83 9.84 -18.26
CA ASP A 109 -2.09 9.71 -17.52
C ASP A 109 -1.92 8.83 -16.28
N ARG A 110 -1.24 7.68 -16.40
CA ARG A 110 -0.95 6.81 -15.25
C ARG A 110 -0.02 7.47 -14.23
N LEU A 111 0.98 8.24 -14.67
CA LEU A 111 1.87 8.97 -13.77
C LEU A 111 1.13 10.09 -13.04
N MET A 112 0.23 10.79 -13.73
CA MET A 112 -0.63 11.81 -13.11
C MET A 112 -1.57 11.20 -12.08
N ASP A 113 -2.23 10.09 -12.40
CA ASP A 113 -3.09 9.37 -11.47
C ASP A 113 -2.36 8.94 -10.19
N ARG A 114 -1.10 8.55 -10.31
CA ARG A 114 -0.28 8.14 -9.16
C ARG A 114 0.17 9.33 -8.32
N GLN A 115 0.54 10.43 -8.97
CA GLN A 115 1.12 11.58 -8.29
C GLN A 115 0.09 12.54 -7.71
N TYR A 116 -1.04 12.71 -8.40
CA TYR A 116 -2.09 13.68 -8.08
C TYR A 116 -3.42 13.02 -7.74
N GLY A 117 -3.54 11.71 -7.94
CA GLY A 117 -4.78 10.97 -7.73
C GLY A 117 -5.71 11.03 -8.94
N LYS A 118 -6.70 10.14 -8.93
CA LYS A 118 -7.77 10.13 -9.93
C LYS A 118 -8.89 11.10 -9.54
N PRO A 119 -9.45 11.89 -10.48
CA PRO A 119 -10.69 12.60 -10.22
C PRO A 119 -11.80 11.57 -9.95
N GLN A 120 -12.29 11.53 -8.71
CA GLN A 120 -13.38 10.64 -8.34
C GLN A 120 -14.70 11.21 -8.84
N GLN A 121 -15.35 10.49 -9.75
CA GLN A 121 -16.74 10.77 -10.09
C GLN A 121 -17.62 10.37 -8.91
N LYS A 122 -18.13 11.36 -8.18
CA LYS A 122 -19.18 11.16 -7.17
C LYS A 122 -20.50 11.00 -7.91
N VAL A 123 -21.05 9.79 -7.91
CA VAL A 123 -22.41 9.54 -8.40
C VAL A 123 -23.34 9.59 -7.20
N ASP A 124 -24.07 10.71 -7.07
CA ASP A 124 -25.13 10.83 -6.07
C ASP A 124 -26.37 10.09 -6.60
N ILE A 125 -26.52 8.82 -6.19
CA ILE A 125 -27.74 8.07 -6.46
C ILE A 125 -28.76 8.46 -5.38
N THR A 126 -29.64 9.40 -5.70
CA THR A 126 -30.75 9.81 -4.82
C THR A 126 -32.06 9.15 -5.27
N SER A 127 -32.81 8.57 -4.35
CA SER A 127 -34.23 8.22 -4.56
C SER A 127 -35.08 9.21 -3.75
N ASN A 128 -35.91 10.00 -4.42
CA ASN A 128 -36.72 11.08 -3.80
C ASN A 128 -35.93 12.02 -2.86
N GLY A 129 -34.73 12.43 -3.26
CA GLY A 129 -33.92 13.42 -2.53
C GLY A 129 -33.30 12.93 -1.20
N LYS A 130 -33.43 11.64 -0.88
CA LYS A 130 -32.76 11.02 0.27
C LYS A 130 -31.59 10.15 -0.23
N GLN A 131 -30.47 10.18 0.49
CA GLN A 131 -29.37 9.25 0.26
C GLN A 131 -29.91 7.82 0.40
N ILE A 132 -29.59 6.95 -0.57
CA ILE A 132 -29.91 5.53 -0.48
C ILE A 132 -29.11 4.98 0.69
N GLN A 133 -29.79 4.76 1.82
CA GLN A 133 -29.23 4.03 2.93
C GLN A 133 -29.10 2.58 2.46
N GLN A 134 -27.86 2.11 2.32
CA GLN A 134 -27.62 0.67 2.16
C GLN A 134 -28.25 0.02 3.39
N GLY A 135 -29.26 -0.84 3.18
CA GLY A 135 -29.99 -1.47 4.27
C GLY A 135 -29.00 -2.17 5.19
N THR A 136 -28.91 -1.68 6.43
CA THR A 136 -28.09 -2.34 7.46
C THR A 136 -28.66 -3.75 7.63
N PRO A 137 -27.83 -4.81 7.62
CA PRO A 137 -28.32 -6.15 7.90
C PRO A 137 -28.97 -6.15 9.28
N LEU A 138 -30.20 -6.65 9.36
CA LEU A 138 -30.98 -6.71 10.58
C LEU A 138 -30.20 -7.50 11.64
N THR A 139 -30.09 -6.98 12.86
CA THR A 139 -29.40 -7.70 13.94
C THR A 139 -30.21 -8.94 14.35
N ARG A 140 -29.57 -9.92 14.99
CA ARG A 140 -30.23 -11.19 15.36
C ARG A 140 -31.46 -10.99 16.25
N GLU A 141 -31.43 -10.00 17.13
CA GLU A 141 -32.54 -9.67 18.03
C GLU A 141 -33.73 -9.08 17.26
N GLU A 142 -33.45 -8.18 16.32
CA GLU A 142 -34.44 -7.59 15.43
C GLU A 142 -35.04 -8.61 14.46
N GLN A 143 -34.26 -9.61 14.02
CA GLN A 143 -34.77 -10.73 13.20
C GLN A 143 -35.79 -11.57 13.97
N ILE A 144 -35.51 -11.88 15.23
CA ILE A 144 -36.43 -12.65 16.09
C ILE A 144 -37.71 -11.84 16.35
N ALA A 145 -37.60 -10.54 16.61
CA ALA A 145 -38.76 -9.68 16.80
C ALA A 145 -39.62 -9.57 15.53
N TYR A 146 -39.00 -9.49 14.37
CA TYR A 146 -39.69 -9.44 13.09
C TYR A 146 -40.42 -10.76 12.77
N LEU A 147 -39.78 -11.90 13.06
CA LEU A 147 -40.40 -13.22 12.88
C LEU A 147 -41.64 -13.39 13.78
N LYS A 148 -41.56 -12.98 15.06
CA LYS A 148 -42.72 -13.01 15.97
C LYS A 148 -43.87 -12.14 15.47
N LYS A 149 -43.56 -10.95 14.95
CA LYS A 149 -44.58 -10.05 14.40
C LYS A 149 -45.29 -10.68 13.18
N LEU A 150 -44.55 -11.36 12.32
CA LEU A 150 -45.13 -12.08 11.18
C LEU A 150 -46.00 -13.26 11.59
N GLU A 151 -45.65 -13.96 12.68
CA GLU A 151 -46.47 -15.04 13.26
C GLU A 151 -47.74 -14.55 13.95
N GLU A 152 -47.83 -13.26 14.32
CA GLU A 152 -49.04 -12.66 14.92
C GLU A 152 -49.98 -12.04 13.87
N GLU A 153 -49.44 -11.60 12.72
CA GLU A 153 -50.22 -10.99 11.63
C GLU A 153 -50.79 -12.01 10.61
N TYR A 154 -50.36 -13.28 10.66
CA TYR A 154 -50.85 -14.39 9.83
C TYR A 154 -51.35 -15.57 10.67
#